data_AF-A0A7J6ADG7-F1
#
_entry.id   AF-A0A7J6ADG7-F1
#
_cell.length_a   1.000
_cell.length_b   1.000
_cell.length_c   1.000
_cell.angle_alpha   90.00
_cell.angle_beta   90.00
_cell.angle_gamma   90.00
#
_symmetry.space_group_name_H-M   'P 1'
#
loop_
_entity.id
_entity.type
_entity.pdbx_description
1 polymer ?
#
loop_
_entity_poly.entity_id
_entity_poly.type
_entity_poly.pdbx_seq_one_letter_code
_entity_poly.pdbx_strand_id
1 'polypeptide(L)'
;HHQSTPVHYGELKKIVEALSFKFTELPSRPISQGRRCFADSESSSQSTKAGAFLMQALVCFHEACRLVEECVCEATVKDSPLTAAVHQNEDTLECVCVCLLKCCDTAYIPTVTRVCERSPSPRVLQIFLSILSMQFSVLRNF
;
A
#
# COMPACT_ATOMS: atom_id res chain seq x y z
N HIS A 1 14.12 -22.52 18.12
CA HIS A 1 14.83 -21.85 17.02
C HIS A 1 13.85 -21.72 15.85
N HIS A 2 12.98 -20.71 15.88
CA HIS A 2 12.13 -20.40 14.72
C HIS A 2 12.97 -19.53 13.78
N GLN A 3 13.61 -20.16 12.79
CA GLN A 3 14.22 -19.40 11.71
C GLN A 3 13.07 -18.88 10.83
N SER A 4 12.68 -17.63 11.06
CA SER A 4 11.82 -16.89 10.12
C SER A 4 12.47 -16.94 8.74
N THR A 5 11.68 -17.26 7.72
CA THR A 5 12.16 -17.31 6.33
C THR A 5 12.66 -15.91 5.93
N PRO A 6 13.83 -15.78 5.25
CA PRO A 6 14.33 -14.48 4.82
C PRO A 6 13.30 -13.76 3.96
N VAL A 7 13.05 -12.48 4.25
CA VAL A 7 12.17 -11.65 3.41
C VAL A 7 12.88 -11.38 2.09
N HIS A 8 12.24 -11.75 0.97
CA HIS A 8 12.72 -11.44 -0.38
C HIS A 8 12.24 -10.05 -0.80
N TYR A 9 13.04 -9.02 -0.54
CA TYR A 9 12.66 -7.61 -0.72
C TYR A 9 12.28 -7.29 -2.17
N GLY A 10 12.96 -7.87 -3.16
CA GLY A 10 12.68 -7.69 -4.58
C GLY A 10 11.34 -8.29 -5.01
N GLU A 11 10.92 -9.40 -4.41
CA GLU A 11 9.60 -9.98 -4.65
C GLU A 11 8.51 -9.14 -3.99
N LEU A 12 8.73 -8.71 -2.76
CA LEU A 12 7.83 -7.81 -2.04
C LEU A 12 7.60 -6.51 -2.82
N LYS A 13 8.68 -5.90 -3.31
CA LYS A 13 8.63 -4.71 -4.16
C LYS A 13 7.75 -4.92 -5.39
N LYS A 14 7.98 -6.02 -6.15
CA LYS A 14 7.19 -6.35 -7.35
C LYS A 14 5.71 -6.52 -7.03
N ILE A 15 5.39 -7.19 -5.93
CA ILE A 15 3.99 -7.39 -5.48
C ILE A 15 3.35 -6.04 -5.16
N VAL A 16 4.04 -5.18 -4.40
CA VAL A 16 3.56 -3.85 -4.03
C VAL A 16 3.33 -2.98 -5.27
N GLU A 17 4.28 -2.95 -6.21
CA GLU A 17 4.16 -2.16 -7.44
C GLU A 17 2.99 -2.65 -8.31
N ALA A 18 2.85 -3.97 -8.49
CA ALA A 18 1.76 -4.56 -9.25
C ALA A 18 0.39 -4.28 -8.61
N LEU A 19 0.30 -4.40 -7.29
CA LEU A 19 -0.91 -4.06 -6.54
C LEU A 19 -1.24 -2.57 -6.67
N SER A 20 -0.24 -1.70 -6.52
CA SER A 20 -0.40 -0.25 -6.62
C SER A 20 -0.87 0.16 -8.00
N PHE A 21 -0.31 -0.43 -9.05
CA PHE A 21 -0.76 -0.22 -10.42
C PHE A 21 -2.25 -0.56 -10.58
N LYS A 22 -2.68 -1.73 -10.09
CA LYS A 22 -4.10 -2.13 -10.09
C LYS A 22 -4.98 -1.25 -9.21
N PHE A 23 -4.45 -0.72 -8.12
CA PHE A 23 -5.16 0.24 -7.27
C PHE A 23 -5.52 1.51 -8.03
N THR A 24 -4.63 2.01 -8.91
CA THR A 24 -4.92 3.19 -9.74
C THR A 24 -6.01 2.97 -10.79
N GLU A 25 -6.21 1.72 -11.22
CA GLU A 25 -7.25 1.34 -12.18
C GLU A 25 -8.66 1.30 -11.56
N LEU A 26 -8.79 1.49 -10.23
CA LEU A 26 -10.10 1.52 -9.58
C LEU A 26 -11.00 2.57 -10.24
N PRO A 27 -12.20 2.18 -10.70
CA PRO A 27 -12.98 2.99 -11.62
C PRO A 27 -13.36 4.32 -10.97
N SER A 28 -12.88 5.41 -11.54
CA SER A 28 -13.42 6.74 -11.29
C SER A 28 -14.75 6.86 -12.02
N ARG A 29 -15.87 6.45 -11.41
CA ARG A 29 -17.18 6.79 -11.99
C ARG A 29 -17.26 8.31 -12.24
N PRO A 30 -17.51 8.80 -13.46
CA PRO A 30 -17.71 10.22 -13.66
C PRO A 30 -18.94 10.67 -12.88
N ILE A 31 -18.90 11.88 -12.33
CA ILE A 31 -20.12 12.57 -11.88
C ILE A 31 -20.85 13.01 -13.15
N SER A 32 -21.54 12.10 -13.84
CA SER A 32 -22.53 12.51 -14.83
C SER A 32 -23.80 12.89 -14.07
N GLN A 33 -23.86 14.15 -13.64
CA GLN A 33 -25.12 14.85 -13.45
C GLN A 33 -25.89 14.80 -14.78
N GLY A 34 -26.79 13.85 -14.95
CA GLY A 34 -27.57 13.81 -16.19
C GLY A 34 -28.35 12.54 -16.44
N ARG A 35 -29.60 12.54 -15.94
CA ARG A 35 -30.77 11.77 -16.40
C ARG A 35 -30.77 10.25 -16.16
N ARG A 36 -31.81 9.87 -15.40
CA ARG A 36 -32.44 8.55 -15.34
C ARG A 36 -32.43 7.83 -16.71
N CYS A 37 -31.99 6.58 -16.74
CA CYS A 37 -32.61 5.48 -17.49
C CYS A 37 -32.04 4.14 -16.99
N PHE A 38 -32.90 3.13 -16.96
CA PHE A 38 -32.75 1.78 -16.41
C PHE A 38 -31.49 1.02 -16.87
N ALA A 39 -30.69 0.52 -15.91
CA ALA A 39 -29.69 -0.55 -16.03
C ALA A 39 -29.10 -0.82 -14.62
N ASP A 40 -29.88 -1.30 -13.66
CA ASP A 40 -30.24 -2.69 -13.38
C ASP A 40 -29.04 -3.66 -13.19
N SER A 41 -28.86 -4.07 -11.94
CA SER A 41 -28.08 -5.20 -11.40
C SER A 41 -26.54 -5.30 -11.61
N GLU A 42 -26.00 -5.17 -12.83
CA GLU A 42 -24.55 -5.39 -13.05
C GLU A 42 -23.66 -4.28 -12.43
N SER A 43 -24.14 -3.04 -12.52
CA SER A 43 -23.55 -1.82 -11.93
C SER A 43 -23.36 -1.90 -10.41
N SER A 44 -24.28 -2.56 -9.71
CA SER A 44 -24.21 -2.77 -8.26
C SER A 44 -23.14 -3.82 -7.92
N SER A 45 -23.12 -4.94 -8.65
CA SER A 45 -22.13 -6.02 -8.45
C SER A 45 -20.70 -5.58 -8.74
N GLN A 46 -20.51 -4.69 -9.71
CA GLN A 46 -19.19 -4.12 -10.03
C GLN A 46 -18.74 -3.11 -8.96
N SER A 47 -19.69 -2.32 -8.43
CA SER A 47 -19.41 -1.37 -7.34
C SER A 47 -19.03 -2.10 -6.04
N THR A 48 -19.67 -3.22 -5.71
CA THR A 48 -19.32 -4.01 -4.53
C THR A 48 -17.98 -4.73 -4.69
N LYS A 49 -17.69 -5.28 -5.87
CA LYS A 49 -16.37 -5.86 -6.19
C LYS A 49 -15.24 -4.83 -6.12
N ALA A 50 -15.45 -3.62 -6.65
CA ALA A 50 -14.46 -2.53 -6.58
C ALA A 50 -14.22 -2.08 -5.13
N GLY A 51 -15.29 -1.99 -4.31
CA GLY A 51 -15.16 -1.71 -2.88
C GLY A 51 -14.41 -2.80 -2.11
N ALA A 52 -14.67 -4.07 -2.42
CA ALA A 52 -13.96 -5.20 -1.81
C ALA A 52 -12.46 -5.19 -2.21
N PHE A 53 -12.16 -4.93 -3.49
CA PHE A 53 -10.77 -4.80 -3.94
C PHE A 53 -10.05 -3.61 -3.28
N LEU A 54 -10.70 -2.44 -3.19
CA LEU A 54 -10.16 -1.27 -2.49
C LEU A 54 -9.74 -1.62 -1.06
N MET A 55 -10.64 -2.27 -0.32
CA MET A 55 -10.38 -2.69 1.06
C MET A 55 -9.24 -3.69 1.13
N GLN A 56 -9.24 -4.71 0.25
CA GLN A 56 -8.20 -5.72 0.23
C GLN A 56 -6.83 -5.13 -0.11
N ALA A 57 -6.76 -4.24 -1.11
CA ALA A 57 -5.53 -3.59 -1.51
C ALA A 57 -4.96 -2.69 -0.41
N LEU A 58 -5.81 -1.98 0.35
CA LEU A 58 -5.40 -1.21 1.51
C LEU A 58 -4.85 -2.10 2.62
N VAL A 59 -5.53 -3.21 2.93
CA VAL A 59 -5.06 -4.16 3.95
C VAL A 59 -3.73 -4.80 3.52
N CYS A 60 -3.59 -5.24 2.26
CA CYS A 60 -2.34 -5.80 1.75
C CYS A 60 -1.18 -4.79 1.82
N PHE A 61 -1.43 -3.53 1.48
CA PHE A 61 -0.41 -2.49 1.56
C PHE A 61 -0.04 -2.15 3.01
N HIS A 62 -1.02 -2.14 3.91
CA HIS A 62 -0.80 -1.98 5.35
C HIS A 62 0.08 -3.10 5.92
N GLU A 63 -0.21 -4.36 5.58
CA GLU A 63 0.61 -5.50 6.00
C GLU A 63 2.03 -5.44 5.41
N ALA A 64 2.19 -4.97 4.16
CA ALA A 64 3.51 -4.74 3.58
C ALA A 64 4.30 -3.67 4.34
N CYS A 65 3.64 -2.57 4.75
CA CYS A 65 4.26 -1.57 5.61
C CYS A 65 4.64 -2.14 6.98
N ARG A 66 3.80 -3.02 7.57
CA ARG A 66 4.08 -3.65 8.88
C ARG A 66 5.30 -4.56 8.82
N LEU A 67 5.38 -5.40 7.78
CA LEU A 67 6.50 -6.27 7.57
C LEU A 67 7.82 -5.48 7.47
N VAL A 68 7.81 -4.36 6.74
CA VAL A 68 8.97 -3.48 6.62
C VAL A 68 9.33 -2.82 7.95
N GLU A 69 8.35 -2.33 8.72
CA GLU A 69 8.58 -1.76 10.05
C GLU A 69 9.21 -2.79 11.01
N GLU A 70 8.73 -4.04 10.99
CA GLU A 70 9.32 -5.15 11.74
C GLU A 70 10.79 -5.38 11.33
N CYS A 71 11.08 -5.44 10.02
CA CYS A 71 12.45 -5.60 9.52
C CYS A 71 13.38 -4.44 9.91
N VAL A 72 12.89 -3.20 9.91
CA VAL A 72 13.65 -2.01 10.34
C VAL A 72 13.95 -2.06 11.84
N CYS A 73 12.97 -2.44 12.66
CA CYS A 73 13.15 -2.62 14.10
C CYS A 73 14.17 -3.74 14.40
N GLU A 74 14.11 -4.86 13.69
CA GLU A 74 15.10 -5.95 13.84
C GLU A 74 16.51 -5.51 13.43
N ALA A 75 16.64 -4.73 12.36
CA ALA A 75 17.93 -4.22 11.89
C ALA A 75 18.58 -3.27 12.90
N THR A 76 17.81 -2.34 13.47
CA THR A 76 18.26 -1.38 14.49
C THR A 76 18.60 -2.05 15.82
N VAL A 77 17.87 -3.09 16.24
CA VAL A 77 18.18 -3.86 17.46
C VAL A 77 19.46 -4.68 17.30
N LYS A 78 19.80 -5.08 16.07
CA LYS A 78 20.93 -5.98 15.79
C LYS A 78 22.23 -5.25 15.42
N ASP A 79 22.36 -3.95 15.71
CA ASP A 79 23.56 -3.12 15.47
C ASP A 79 24.88 -3.93 15.62
N SER A 80 25.34 -4.48 14.51
CA SER A 80 26.64 -5.14 14.37
C SER A 80 27.48 -4.22 13.49
N PRO A 81 28.64 -3.72 13.96
CA PRO A 81 29.45 -2.71 13.26
C PRO A 81 30.14 -3.19 11.96
N LEU A 82 29.66 -4.25 11.32
CA LEU A 82 30.37 -4.94 10.25
C LEU A 82 29.40 -5.39 9.17
N THR A 83 29.11 -4.49 8.23
CA THR A 83 29.49 -4.70 6.81
C THR A 83 29.12 -3.47 6.00
N ALA A 84 30.09 -2.55 5.91
CA ALA A 84 30.20 -1.65 4.79
C ALA A 84 30.51 -2.47 3.53
N ALA A 85 29.45 -2.89 2.83
CA ALA A 85 29.55 -3.26 1.43
C ALA A 85 28.32 -2.66 0.75
N VAL A 86 28.49 -1.43 0.25
CA VAL A 86 27.57 -0.74 -0.66
C VAL A 86 27.54 -1.55 -1.96
N HIS A 87 26.84 -2.68 -1.94
CA HIS A 87 26.41 -3.33 -3.15
C HIS A 87 25.13 -2.59 -3.58
N GLN A 88 25.18 -2.01 -4.78
CA GLN A 88 24.07 -1.46 -5.55
C GLN A 88 23.05 -2.57 -5.88
N ASN A 89 22.51 -3.23 -4.86
CA ASN A 89 21.54 -4.30 -5.01
C ASN A 89 20.15 -3.69 -4.81
N GLU A 90 19.28 -3.83 -5.82
CA GLU A 90 17.87 -3.39 -5.75
C GLU A 90 17.06 -4.16 -4.68
N ASP A 91 17.66 -5.19 -4.07
CA ASP A 91 17.09 -6.07 -3.05
C ASP A 91 17.42 -5.62 -1.62
N THR A 92 17.36 -4.31 -1.35
CA THR A 92 17.60 -3.74 0.00
C THR A 92 16.31 -3.30 0.66
N LEU A 93 16.31 -3.31 2.00
CA LEU A 93 15.21 -2.80 2.82
C LEU A 93 14.91 -1.33 2.50
N GLU A 94 15.94 -0.51 2.28
CA GLU A 94 15.80 0.89 1.88
C GLU A 94 15.06 1.03 0.55
N CYS A 95 15.41 0.22 -0.47
CA CYS A 95 14.71 0.24 -1.76
C CYS A 95 13.22 -0.08 -1.61
N VAL A 96 12.85 -0.99 -0.71
CA VAL A 96 11.44 -1.29 -0.42
C VAL A 96 10.75 -0.14 0.30
N CYS A 97 11.40 0.50 1.27
CA CYS A 97 10.85 1.68 1.95
C CYS A 97 10.55 2.81 0.96
N VAL A 98 11.51 3.12 0.08
CA VAL A 98 11.33 4.11 -0.99
C VAL A 98 10.22 3.70 -1.95
N CYS A 99 10.12 2.41 -2.30
CA CYS A 99 9.04 1.91 -3.13
C CYS A 99 7.66 2.10 -2.49
N LEU A 100 7.51 1.76 -1.20
CA LEU A 100 6.26 1.95 -0.46
C LEU A 100 5.85 3.43 -0.43
N LEU A 101 6.79 4.34 -0.14
CA LEU A 101 6.53 5.78 -0.14
C LEU A 101 6.08 6.25 -1.53
N LYS A 102 6.82 5.88 -2.58
CA LYS A 102 6.49 6.24 -3.96
C LYS A 102 5.10 5.71 -4.36
N CYS A 103 4.77 4.47 -4.01
CA CYS A 103 3.46 3.90 -4.27
C CYS A 103 2.37 4.65 -3.50
N CYS A 104 2.64 5.05 -2.26
CA CYS A 104 1.72 5.83 -1.45
C CYS A 104 1.38 7.17 -2.11
N ASP A 105 2.41 7.91 -2.51
CA ASP A 105 2.29 9.23 -3.13
C ASP A 105 1.60 9.18 -4.48
N THR A 106 1.95 8.18 -5.31
CA THR A 106 1.48 8.13 -6.70
C THR A 106 0.16 7.37 -6.88
N ALA A 107 -0.16 6.40 -6.02
CA ALA A 107 -1.33 5.54 -6.17
C ALA A 107 -2.31 5.66 -5.01
N TYR A 108 -1.85 5.53 -3.76
CA TYR A 108 -2.77 5.40 -2.62
C TYR A 108 -3.40 6.71 -2.19
N ILE A 109 -2.61 7.79 -1.98
CA ILE A 109 -3.13 9.11 -1.64
C ILE A 109 -4.16 9.59 -2.68
N PRO A 110 -3.86 9.58 -4.00
CA PRO A 110 -4.83 10.06 -4.99
C PRO A 110 -6.09 9.20 -5.06
N THR A 111 -5.96 7.87 -4.96
CA THR A 111 -7.09 6.95 -5.10
C THR A 111 -8.00 6.99 -3.87
N VAL A 112 -7.44 6.96 -2.66
CA VAL A 112 -8.22 7.05 -1.41
C VAL A 112 -8.93 8.40 -1.32
N THR A 113 -8.24 9.51 -1.63
CA THR A 113 -8.85 10.85 -1.65
C THR A 113 -10.03 10.88 -2.60
N ARG A 114 -9.84 10.44 -3.85
CA ARG A 114 -10.91 10.39 -4.88
C ARG A 114 -12.11 9.53 -4.46
N VAL A 115 -11.87 8.39 -3.80
CA VAL A 115 -12.95 7.52 -3.32
C VAL A 115 -13.70 8.18 -2.17
N CYS A 116 -12.98 8.71 -1.19
CA CYS A 116 -13.58 9.28 0.03
C CYS A 116 -14.28 10.62 -0.21
N GLU A 117 -13.88 11.41 -1.21
CA GLU A 117 -14.62 12.60 -1.67
C GLU A 117 -16.04 12.26 -2.13
N ARG A 118 -16.25 11.06 -2.67
CA ARG A 118 -17.54 10.61 -3.23
C ARG A 118 -18.37 9.84 -2.23
N SER A 119 -17.71 8.97 -1.48
CA SER A 119 -18.33 8.08 -0.50
C SER A 119 -17.42 7.97 0.71
N PRO A 120 -17.57 8.87 1.70
CA PRO A 120 -16.78 8.83 2.92
C PRO A 120 -16.92 7.48 3.61
N SER A 121 -15.79 6.86 3.95
CA SER A 121 -15.74 5.59 4.64
C SER A 121 -14.77 5.69 5.82
N PRO A 122 -15.26 5.73 7.07
CA PRO A 122 -14.41 5.80 8.25
C PRO A 122 -13.40 4.65 8.30
N ARG A 123 -13.80 3.45 7.84
CA ARG A 123 -12.94 2.27 7.84
C ARG A 123 -11.78 2.40 6.85
N VAL A 124 -12.04 2.91 5.64
CA VAL A 124 -10.99 3.18 4.64
C VAL A 124 -10.01 4.21 5.18
N LEU A 125 -10.53 5.33 5.71
CA LEU A 125 -9.71 6.40 6.27
C LEU A 125 -8.88 5.93 7.47
N GLN A 126 -9.44 5.10 8.35
CA GLN A 126 -8.72 4.56 9.50
C GLN A 126 -7.51 3.72 9.08
N ILE A 127 -7.69 2.79 8.13
CA ILE A 127 -6.59 1.97 7.63
C ILE A 127 -5.56 2.86 6.92
N PHE A 128 -6.03 3.80 6.10
CA PHE A 128 -5.14 4.68 5.36
C PHE A 128 -4.30 5.60 6.26
N LEU A 129 -4.89 6.16 7.30
CA LEU A 129 -4.14 6.93 8.30
C LEU A 129 -3.14 6.07 9.07
N SER A 130 -3.49 4.80 9.36
CA SER A 130 -2.53 3.86 9.95
C SER A 130 -1.33 3.61 9.03
N ILE A 131 -1.56 3.44 7.72
CA ILE A 131 -0.48 3.29 6.72
C ILE A 131 0.44 4.51 6.75
N LEU A 132 -0.11 5.72 6.67
CA LEU A 132 0.67 6.96 6.69
C LEU A 132 1.49 7.11 7.98
N SER A 133 0.90 6.75 9.13
CA SER A 133 1.60 6.77 10.41
C SER A 133 2.79 5.80 10.45
N MET A 134 2.64 4.61 9.89
CA MET A 134 3.73 3.62 9.84
C MET A 134 4.85 4.07 8.92
N GLN A 135 4.53 4.65 7.76
CA GLN A 135 5.53 5.21 6.86
C GLN A 135 6.34 6.32 7.54
N PHE A 136 5.71 7.16 8.36
CA PHE A 136 6.41 8.16 9.16
C PHE A 136 7.31 7.54 10.25
N SER A 137 6.88 6.44 10.89
CA SER A 137 7.74 5.70 11.83
C SER A 137 8.94 5.06 11.15
N VAL A 138 8.74 4.40 10.00
CA VAL A 138 9.83 3.80 9.21
C VAL A 138 10.85 4.86 8.79
N LEU A 139 10.39 6.01 8.30
CA LEU A 139 11.26 7.13 7.91
C LEU A 139 12.11 7.68 9.06
N ARG A 140 11.65 7.62 10.32
CA ARG A 140 12.44 8.09 11.47
C ARG A 140 13.60 7.18 11.84
N ASN A 141 13.61 5.95 11.34
CA ASN A 141 14.65 4.96 11.62
C ASN A 141 15.77 4.94 10.55
N PHE A 142 15.67 5.79 9.53
CA PHE A 142 16.71 6.07 8.53
C PHE A 142 17.22 7.51 8.72
#